data_AF-A0A0Q2N6E8-F1
#
_entry.id   AF-A0A0Q2N6E8-F1
#
_cell.length_a   1.000
_cell.length_b   1.000
_cell.length_c   1.000
_cell.angle_alpha   90.00
_cell.angle_beta   90.00
_cell.angle_gamma   90.00
#
_symmetry.space_group_name_H-M   'P 1'
#
loop_
_entity.id
_entity.type
_entity.pdbx_description
1 polymer ?
#
loop_
_entity_poly.entity_id
_entity_poly.type
_entity_poly.pdbx_seq_one_letter_code
_entity_poly.pdbx_strand_id
1 'polypeptide(L)'
;MMNTLQALCDLNHQMKEKLAVDDINSEEITALVDKREQLLQELLTYVSEHPGFARSNEWRDAVQDTQHLVELMQLKTAAIGKTLHKYRHGNKSVQQYKKFL
;
A
#
# COMPACT_ATOMS: atom_id res chain seq x y z
N MET A 1 -9.23 15.67 -14.62
CA MET A 1 -9.65 14.29 -14.29
C MET A 1 -8.80 13.22 -14.94
N MET A 2 -8.62 13.18 -16.27
CA MET A 2 -7.75 12.16 -16.89
C MET A 2 -6.30 12.23 -16.36
N ASN A 3 -5.75 13.43 -16.18
CA ASN A 3 -4.43 13.62 -15.56
C ASN A 3 -4.38 13.14 -14.10
N THR A 4 -5.47 13.35 -13.33
CA THR A 4 -5.60 12.89 -11.94
C THR A 4 -5.65 11.36 -11.87
N LEU A 5 -6.38 10.73 -12.80
CA LEU A 5 -6.45 9.27 -12.93
C LEU A 5 -5.08 8.70 -13.32
N GLN A 6 -4.38 9.32 -14.26
CA GLN A 6 -3.03 8.92 -14.63
C GLN A 6 -2.06 9.02 -13.45
N ALA A 7 -2.11 10.13 -12.71
CA ALA A 7 -1.29 10.32 -11.52
C ALA A 7 -1.59 9.26 -10.43
N LEU A 8 -2.85 8.81 -10.31
CA LEU A 8 -3.21 7.71 -9.42
C LEU A 8 -2.56 6.40 -9.88
N CYS A 9 -2.64 6.08 -11.17
CA CYS A 9 -2.01 4.88 -11.74
C CYS A 9 -0.48 4.89 -11.58
N ASP A 10 0.16 6.04 -11.81
CA ASP A 10 1.61 6.20 -11.64
C ASP A 10 2.01 5.98 -10.18
N LEU A 11 1.23 6.52 -9.22
CA LEU A 11 1.45 6.28 -7.80
C LEU A 11 1.24 4.82 -7.42
N ASN A 12 0.21 4.16 -7.96
CA ASN A 12 -0.01 2.75 -7.70
C ASN A 12 1.19 1.91 -8.18
N HIS A 13 1.72 2.22 -9.36
CA HIS A 13 2.91 1.55 -9.88
C HIS A 13 4.13 1.77 -8.99
N GLN A 14 4.40 3.02 -8.62
CA GLN A 14 5.50 3.38 -7.70
C GLN A 14 5.37 2.65 -6.36
N MET A 15 4.17 2.59 -5.78
CA MET A 15 3.93 1.87 -4.53
C MET A 15 4.18 0.37 -4.69
N LYS A 16 3.79 -0.25 -5.80
CA LYS A 16 4.06 -1.67 -6.07
C LYS A 16 5.56 -1.97 -6.12
N GLU A 17 6.34 -1.13 -6.80
CA GLU A 17 7.80 -1.25 -6.84
C GLU A 17 8.42 -1.17 -5.44
N LYS A 18 7.96 -0.20 -4.63
CA LYS A 18 8.45 -0.01 -3.26
C LYS A 18 8.04 -1.11 -2.30
N LEU A 19 6.91 -1.79 -2.55
CA LEU A 19 6.47 -2.94 -1.76
C LEU A 19 7.15 -4.25 -2.18
N ALA A 20 7.75 -4.30 -3.37
CA ALA A 20 8.44 -5.49 -3.88
C ALA A 20 9.79 -5.74 -3.19
N VAL A 21 10.46 -4.71 -2.66
CA VAL A 21 11.73 -4.84 -1.93
C VAL A 21 11.53 -5.37 -0.52
N ASP A 22 12.50 -6.13 0.01
CA ASP A 22 12.39 -6.77 1.33
C ASP A 22 12.36 -5.78 2.49
N ASP A 23 13.21 -4.75 2.42
CA ASP A 23 13.28 -3.69 3.42
C ASP A 23 12.53 -2.45 2.92
N ILE A 24 11.39 -2.16 3.55
CA ILE A 24 10.51 -1.07 3.16
C ILE A 24 10.86 0.16 3.97
N ASN A 25 11.05 1.28 3.27
CA ASN A 25 11.00 2.58 3.90
C ASN A 25 9.55 2.96 4.23
N SER A 26 9.17 2.81 5.50
CA SER A 26 7.81 3.09 5.97
C SER A 26 7.41 4.56 5.82
N GLU A 27 8.35 5.49 5.94
CA GLU A 27 8.06 6.93 5.77
C GLU A 27 7.75 7.24 4.30
N GLU A 28 8.52 6.67 3.37
CA GLU A 28 8.27 6.82 1.93
C GLU A 28 6.90 6.22 1.54
N ILE A 29 6.58 5.01 2.03
CA ILE A 29 5.27 4.40 1.77
C ILE A 29 4.13 5.24 2.35
N THR A 30 4.29 5.79 3.56
CA THR A 30 3.27 6.64 4.19
C THR A 30 3.01 7.89 3.35
N ALA A 31 4.07 8.58 2.92
CA ALA A 31 3.93 9.76 2.06
C ALA A 31 3.25 9.45 0.72
N LEU A 32 3.52 8.27 0.13
CA LEU A 32 2.84 7.82 -1.09
C LEU A 32 1.36 7.51 -0.86
N VAL A 33 1.02 6.88 0.27
CA VAL A 33 -0.37 6.61 0.67
C VAL A 33 -1.14 7.92 0.85
N ASP A 34 -0.57 8.90 1.55
CA ASP A 34 -1.21 10.20 1.80
C ASP A 34 -1.49 10.95 0.49
N LYS A 35 -0.50 10.98 -0.42
CA LYS A 35 -0.66 11.59 -1.74
C LYS A 35 -1.72 10.87 -2.57
N ARG A 36 -1.77 9.54 -2.48
CA ARG A 36 -2.77 8.71 -3.16
C ARG A 36 -4.19 8.99 -2.64
N GLU A 37 -4.35 9.17 -1.33
CA GLU A 37 -5.64 9.51 -0.72
C GLU A 37 -6.20 10.83 -1.26
N GLN A 38 -5.35 11.85 -1.40
CA GLN A 38 -5.75 13.15 -1.98
C GLN A 38 -6.32 12.99 -3.40
N LEU A 39 -5.61 12.26 -4.27
CA LEU A 39 -6.09 12.00 -5.64
C LEU A 39 -7.40 11.20 -5.67
N LEU A 40 -7.54 10.24 -4.76
CA LEU A 40 -8.76 9.44 -4.66
C LEU A 40 -9.96 10.27 -4.23
N GLN A 41 -9.80 11.19 -3.28
CA GLN A 41 -10.91 12.06 -2.85
C GLN A 41 -11.45 12.89 -4.03
N GLU A 42 -10.57 13.45 -4.85
CA GLU A 42 -10.95 14.18 -6.07
C GLU A 42 -11.65 13.27 -7.09
N LEU A 43 -11.08 12.09 -7.36
CA LEU A 43 -11.62 11.15 -8.34
C LEU A 43 -12.98 10.57 -7.92
N LEU A 44 -13.14 10.21 -6.65
CA LEU A 44 -14.40 9.66 -6.13
C LEU A 44 -15.54 10.68 -6.21
N THR A 45 -15.25 11.94 -5.88
CA THR A 45 -16.21 13.04 -6.05
C THR A 45 -16.65 13.15 -7.50
N TYR A 46 -15.69 13.23 -8.43
CA TYR A 46 -16.00 13.34 -9.86
C TYR A 46 -16.77 12.14 -10.42
N VAL A 47 -16.39 10.92 -10.05
CA VAL A 47 -17.05 9.67 -10.49
C VAL A 47 -18.51 9.64 -10.03
N SER A 48 -18.80 10.14 -8.84
CA SER A 48 -20.17 10.21 -8.31
C SER A 48 -21.06 11.17 -9.11
N GLU A 49 -20.48 12.24 -9.64
CA GLU A 49 -21.18 13.26 -10.43
C GLU A 49 -21.26 12.90 -11.93
N HIS A 50 -20.38 12.00 -12.40
CA HIS A 50 -20.23 11.65 -13.81
C HIS A 50 -20.35 10.13 -14.04
N PRO A 51 -21.57 9.55 -14.04
CA PRO A 51 -21.79 8.11 -14.20
C PRO A 51 -21.21 7.51 -15.49
N GLY A 52 -21.05 8.31 -16.54
CA GLY A 52 -20.40 7.89 -17.79
C GLY A 52 -18.92 7.54 -17.58
N PHE A 53 -18.21 8.31 -16.75
CA PHE A 53 -16.81 8.07 -16.42
C PHE A 53 -16.66 6.80 -15.58
N ALA A 54 -17.57 6.54 -14.65
CA ALA A 54 -17.61 5.30 -13.86
C ALA A 54 -17.71 4.01 -14.73
N ARG A 55 -18.21 4.15 -15.97
CA ARG A 55 -18.36 3.05 -16.92
C ARG A 55 -17.20 2.95 -17.92
N SER A 56 -16.27 3.90 -17.90
CA SER A 56 -15.12 3.90 -18.78
C SER A 56 -14.18 2.75 -18.45
N ASN A 57 -13.41 2.30 -19.44
CA ASN A 57 -12.45 1.21 -19.24
C ASN A 57 -11.30 1.68 -18.35
N GLU A 58 -10.84 2.91 -18.54
CA GLU A 58 -9.74 3.51 -17.78
C GLU A 58 -10.03 3.55 -16.29
N TRP A 59 -11.27 3.93 -15.91
CA TRP A 59 -11.68 3.91 -14.50
C TRP A 59 -11.71 2.48 -13.94
N ARG A 60 -12.27 1.52 -14.68
CA ARG A 60 -12.33 0.12 -14.25
C ARG A 60 -10.94 -0.49 -14.09
N ASP A 61 -10.03 -0.19 -15.01
CA ASP A 61 -8.64 -0.64 -14.96
C ASP A 61 -7.94 -0.06 -13.73
N ALA A 62 -8.13 1.23 -13.44
CA ALA A 62 -7.57 1.87 -12.24
C ALA A 62 -8.13 1.29 -10.93
N VAL A 63 -9.41 0.90 -10.91
CA VAL A 63 -10.04 0.21 -9.77
C VAL A 63 -9.44 -1.19 -9.59
N GLN A 64 -9.27 -1.95 -10.67
CA GLN A 64 -8.65 -3.28 -10.60
C GLN A 64 -7.19 -3.19 -10.15
N ASP A 65 -6.43 -2.24 -10.69
CA ASP A 65 -5.04 -2.00 -10.32
C ASP A 65 -4.91 -1.63 -8.83
N THR A 66 -5.86 -0.83 -8.33
CA THR A 66 -6.01 -0.48 -6.91
C THR A 66 -6.29 -1.69 -6.03
N GLN A 67 -7.14 -2.62 -6.46
CA GLN A 67 -7.42 -3.86 -5.71
C GLN A 67 -6.15 -4.69 -5.54
N HIS A 68 -5.39 -4.89 -6.61
CA HIS A 68 -4.11 -5.61 -6.54
C HIS A 68 -3.09 -4.93 -5.62
N LEU A 69 -3.04 -3.58 -5.62
CA LEU A 69 -2.16 -2.85 -4.70
C LEU A 69 -2.55 -3.08 -3.23
N VAL A 70 -3.84 -3.04 -2.91
CA VAL A 70 -4.33 -3.28 -1.54
C VAL A 70 -3.98 -4.68 -1.07
N GLU A 71 -4.16 -5.69 -1.93
CA GLU A 71 -3.76 -7.07 -1.63
C GLU A 71 -2.25 -7.17 -1.34
N LEU A 72 -1.42 -6.53 -2.16
CA LEU A 72 0.03 -6.49 -1.96
C LEU A 72 0.41 -5.84 -0.62
N MET A 73 -0.19 -4.71 -0.28
CA MET A 73 0.02 -4.02 1.00
C MET A 73 -0.35 -4.91 2.20
N GLN A 74 -1.48 -5.63 2.11
CA GLN A 74 -1.93 -6.56 3.14
C GLN A 74 -0.96 -7.73 3.32
N LEU A 75 -0.54 -8.36 2.21
CA LEU A 75 0.42 -9.46 2.23
C LEU A 75 1.75 -9.03 2.86
N LYS A 76 2.24 -7.85 2.49
CA LYS A 76 3.50 -7.31 3.01
C LYS A 76 3.42 -6.97 4.49
N THR A 77 2.31 -6.37 4.93
CA THR A 77 2.02 -6.10 6.34
C THR A 77 2.01 -7.40 7.15
N ALA A 78 1.36 -8.44 6.65
CA ALA A 78 1.33 -9.75 7.30
C ALA A 78 2.73 -10.40 7.38
N ALA A 79 3.55 -10.27 6.33
CA ALA A 79 4.92 -10.77 6.31
C ALA A 79 5.80 -10.06 7.36
N ILE A 80 5.76 -8.74 7.42
CA ILE A 80 6.48 -7.94 8.43
C ILE A 80 6.02 -8.33 9.85
N GLY A 81 4.72 -8.49 10.07
CA GLY A 81 4.16 -8.91 11.35
C GLY A 81 4.68 -10.28 11.82
N LYS A 82 4.78 -11.25 10.90
CA LYS A 82 5.37 -12.58 11.20
C LYS A 82 6.85 -12.48 11.56
N THR A 83 7.62 -11.66 10.85
CA THR A 83 9.05 -11.45 11.13
C THR A 83 9.25 -10.80 12.51
N LEU A 84 8.47 -9.77 12.82
CA LEU A 84 8.50 -9.09 14.12
C LEU A 84 8.16 -10.06 15.27
N HIS A 85 7.16 -10.92 15.07
CA HIS A 85 6.79 -11.93 16.05
C HIS A 85 7.95 -12.90 16.33
N LYS A 86 8.59 -13.45 15.28
CA LYS A 86 9.77 -14.32 15.42
C LYS A 86 10.90 -13.63 16.19
N TYR A 87 11.19 -12.37 15.86
CA TYR A 87 12.23 -11.59 16.53
C TYR A 87 11.94 -11.37 18.02
N ARG A 88 10.69 -11.03 18.36
CA ARG A 88 10.25 -10.89 19.77
C ARG A 88 10.37 -12.20 20.54
N HIS A 89 10.05 -13.33 19.92
CA HIS A 89 10.25 -14.66 20.52
C HIS A 89 11.73 -14.98 20.75
N GLY A 90 12.59 -14.73 19.76
CA GLY A 90 14.05 -14.90 19.90
C GLY A 90 14.62 -14.05 21.03
N ASN A 91 14.21 -12.79 21.14
CA ASN A 91 14.61 -11.91 22.25
C ASN A 91 14.18 -12.45 23.61
N LYS A 92 12.99 -13.05 23.73
CA LYS A 92 12.56 -13.70 24.98
C LYS A 92 13.48 -14.85 25.37
N SER A 93 13.91 -15.67 24.41
CA SER A 93 14.89 -16.74 24.64
C SER A 93 16.25 -16.19 25.08
N VAL A 94 16.74 -15.12 24.44
CA VAL A 94 17.99 -14.45 24.86
C VAL A 94 17.90 -13.93 26.30
N GLN A 95 16.78 -13.35 26.69
CA GLN A 95 16.57 -12.89 28.08
C GLN A 95 16.56 -14.05 29.08
N GLN A 96 16.18 -15.27 28.69
CA GLN A 96 16.30 -16.44 29.55
C GLN A 96 17.76 -16.84 29.74
N TYR A 97 18.57 -16.85 28.67
CA TYR A 97 20.01 -17.13 28.77
C TYR A 97 20.75 -16.13 29.65
N LYS A 98 20.40 -14.83 29.57
CA LYS A 98 20.96 -13.79 30.42
C LYS A 98 20.74 -13.99 31.92
N LYS A 99 19.80 -14.85 32.35
CA LYS A 99 19.62 -15.17 33.78
C LYS A 99 20.67 -16.13 34.33
N PHE A 100 21.43 -16.79 33.44
CA PHE A 100 22.48 -17.76 33.79
C PHE A 100 23.89 -17.20 33.61
N LEU A 101 24.02 -15.94 33.15
CA LEU A 101 25.26 -15.18 33.05
C LEU A 101 25.27 -14.09 34.13
#